data_AF-A0A1F9WY82-F1
#
_entry.id   AF-A0A1F9WY82-F1
#
_cell.length_a   1.000
_cell.length_b   1.000
_cell.length_c   1.000
_cell.angle_alpha   90.00
_cell.angle_beta   90.00
_cell.angle_gamma   90.00
#
_symmetry.space_group_name_H-M   'P 1'
#
loop_
_entity.id
_entity.type
_entity.pdbx_description
1 polymer ?
#
loop_
_entity_poly.entity_id
_entity_poly.type
_entity_poly.pdbx_seq_one_letter_code
_entity_poly.pdbx_strand_id
1 'polypeptide(L)'
;MKKIIFIILMVSFSASALFAGASGSVRKGNAQYKKQQFPNAYEHYRDAQMSAPNAPEVNYNLGDALYKLGDYEQALNEYNKALRTKDKKTKSKIYYNIGNTLYRMQKQDEAIQGYKKALELNPKDEDAKYNLQYLIQEKKQQNQQGKNNKDGKDKKDDKQKDKDAKDKQDKQNKEKEQKDKQAQDKQKEDQQGEKNEEKKKYMSKEDVDRLLQMSKEQEKDALKKKMKTAMPQLPKVEQDW
;
A
#
# COMPACT_ATOMS: atom_id res chain seq x y z
N MET A 1 -66.51 2.81 21.12
CA MET A 1 -65.25 2.85 21.90
C MET A 1 -65.14 1.56 22.69
N LYS A 2 -63.97 0.88 22.71
CA LYS A 2 -63.67 -0.51 23.19
C LYS A 2 -63.49 -1.57 22.08
N LYS A 3 -62.55 -1.38 21.14
CA LYS A 3 -61.87 -2.47 20.37
C LYS A 3 -60.47 -2.03 19.88
N ILE A 4 -59.69 -1.30 20.69
CA ILE A 4 -58.30 -0.89 20.38
C ILE A 4 -57.33 -1.45 21.44
N ILE A 5 -57.62 -2.63 21.97
CA ILE A 5 -56.72 -3.32 22.90
C ILE A 5 -56.84 -4.79 22.56
N PHE A 6 -56.12 -5.25 21.54
CA PHE A 6 -55.68 -6.63 21.29
C PHE A 6 -55.04 -6.61 19.89
N ILE A 7 -53.88 -7.25 19.73
CA ILE A 7 -52.97 -7.17 18.57
C ILE A 7 -51.90 -6.05 18.69
N ILE A 8 -51.29 -5.93 19.87
CA ILE A 8 -49.85 -5.60 20.00
C ILE A 8 -49.23 -6.80 20.71
N LEU A 9 -49.13 -7.95 20.02
CA LEU A 9 -48.51 -9.15 20.60
C LEU A 9 -48.07 -10.18 19.56
N MET A 10 -47.26 -9.78 18.59
CA MET A 10 -46.35 -10.68 17.85
C MET A 10 -45.18 -9.90 17.26
N VAL A 11 -44.35 -9.33 18.14
CA VAL A 11 -42.95 -9.03 17.79
C VAL A 11 -42.07 -9.72 18.83
N SER A 12 -41.96 -11.03 18.67
CA SER A 12 -40.91 -11.82 19.32
C SER A 12 -40.26 -12.68 18.23
N PHE A 13 -39.62 -12.01 17.26
CA PHE A 13 -38.57 -12.68 16.52
C PHE A 13 -37.38 -12.74 17.47
N SER A 14 -37.29 -13.85 18.21
CA SER A 14 -36.14 -14.20 19.02
C SER A 14 -34.95 -14.42 18.10
N ALA A 15 -34.21 -13.34 17.81
CA ALA A 15 -32.86 -13.44 17.31
C ALA A 15 -31.93 -13.84 18.46
N SER A 16 -32.12 -15.04 19.00
CA SER A 16 -31.08 -15.74 19.74
C SER A 16 -30.11 -16.35 18.73
N ALA A 17 -29.52 -15.49 17.88
CA ALA A 17 -28.29 -15.85 17.22
C ALA A 17 -27.25 -15.94 18.33
N LEU A 18 -26.88 -17.18 18.68
CA LEU A 18 -25.73 -17.46 19.51
C LEU A 18 -24.55 -16.71 18.91
N PHE A 19 -24.18 -15.56 19.49
CA PHE A 19 -22.94 -14.89 19.17
C PHE A 19 -21.82 -15.83 19.59
N ALA A 20 -21.37 -16.67 18.66
CA ALA A 20 -20.09 -17.33 18.79
C ALA A 20 -19.09 -16.20 19.05
N GLY A 21 -18.56 -16.12 20.28
CA GLY A 21 -17.72 -15.01 20.69
C GLY A 21 -16.57 -14.82 19.69
N ALA A 22 -16.06 -13.59 19.57
CA ALA A 22 -15.09 -13.21 18.54
C ALA A 22 -13.96 -14.24 18.34
N SER A 23 -13.45 -14.83 19.42
CA SER A 23 -12.40 -15.86 19.39
C SER A 23 -12.79 -17.13 18.62
N GLY A 24 -14.06 -17.56 18.67
CA GLY A 24 -14.56 -18.71 17.92
C GLY A 24 -14.58 -18.45 16.41
N SER A 25 -15.08 -17.29 16.00
CA SER A 25 -15.10 -16.87 14.61
C SER A 25 -13.69 -16.61 14.07
N VAL A 26 -12.79 -16.01 14.86
CA VAL A 26 -11.36 -15.88 14.50
C VAL A 26 -10.72 -17.24 14.24
N ARG A 27 -10.95 -18.26 15.09
CA ARG A 27 -10.39 -19.60 14.86
C ARG A 27 -10.89 -20.22 13.55
N LYS A 28 -12.18 -20.09 13.25
CA LYS A 28 -12.75 -20.56 11.98
C LYS A 28 -12.15 -19.81 10.79
N GLY A 29 -12.06 -18.48 10.88
CA GLY A 29 -11.42 -17.64 9.87
C GLY A 29 -9.96 -18.03 9.62
N ASN A 30 -9.17 -18.23 10.68
CA ASN A 30 -7.78 -18.68 10.57
C ASN A 30 -7.67 -20.05 9.89
N ALA A 31 -8.61 -20.97 10.16
CA ALA A 31 -8.64 -22.29 9.52
C ALA A 31 -8.95 -22.19 8.02
N GLN A 32 -9.91 -21.36 7.62
CA GLN A 32 -10.23 -21.09 6.22
C GLN A 32 -9.07 -20.38 5.50
N TYR A 33 -8.44 -19.42 6.16
CA TYR A 33 -7.30 -18.69 5.61
C TYR A 33 -6.11 -19.61 5.32
N LYS A 34 -5.81 -20.56 6.22
CA LYS A 34 -4.78 -21.59 6.00
C LYS A 34 -5.10 -22.51 4.81
N LYS A 35 -6.38 -22.78 4.57
CA LYS A 35 -6.86 -23.50 3.37
C LYS A 35 -6.90 -22.63 2.11
N GLN A 36 -6.47 -21.37 2.20
CA GLN A 36 -6.55 -20.37 1.14
C GLN A 36 -7.99 -20.07 0.68
N GLN A 37 -8.99 -20.41 1.49
CA GLN A 37 -10.40 -20.12 1.25
C GLN A 37 -10.70 -18.69 1.76
N PHE A 38 -10.12 -17.69 1.10
CA PHE A 38 -10.14 -16.29 1.54
C PHE A 38 -11.55 -15.69 1.66
N PRO A 39 -12.54 -15.98 0.78
CA PRO A 39 -13.91 -15.53 0.97
C PRO A 39 -14.53 -16.06 2.28
N ASN A 40 -14.34 -17.35 2.59
CA ASN A 40 -14.85 -17.92 3.84
C ASN A 40 -14.12 -17.37 5.07
N ALA A 41 -12.81 -17.11 4.96
CA ALA A 41 -12.04 -16.48 6.02
C ALA A 41 -12.56 -15.07 6.31
N TYR A 42 -12.83 -14.30 5.26
CA TYR A 42 -13.41 -12.96 5.35
C TYR A 42 -14.74 -12.98 6.12
N GLU A 43 -15.69 -13.85 5.75
CA GLU A 43 -16.99 -13.94 6.44
C GLU A 43 -16.82 -14.18 7.95
N HIS A 44 -15.98 -15.14 8.33
CA HIS A 44 -15.73 -15.42 9.74
C HIS A 44 -15.00 -14.29 10.48
N TYR A 45 -14.08 -13.58 9.82
CA TYR A 45 -13.46 -12.40 10.43
C TYR A 45 -14.44 -11.22 10.53
N ARG A 46 -15.39 -11.08 9.61
CA ARG A 46 -16.47 -10.10 9.69
C ARG A 46 -17.40 -10.40 10.86
N ASP A 47 -17.81 -11.66 11.04
CA ASP A 47 -18.57 -12.10 12.21
C ASP A 47 -17.82 -11.76 13.52
N ALA A 48 -16.51 -12.04 13.56
CA ALA A 48 -15.67 -11.69 14.70
C ALA A 48 -15.63 -10.18 14.95
N GLN A 49 -15.59 -9.37 13.89
CA GLN A 49 -15.57 -7.91 13.96
C GLN A 49 -16.89 -7.34 14.49
N MET A 50 -18.04 -7.94 14.16
CA MET A 50 -19.32 -7.51 14.73
C MET A 50 -19.33 -7.65 16.26
N SER A 51 -18.68 -8.69 16.79
CA SER A 51 -18.59 -8.95 18.23
C SER A 51 -17.49 -8.14 18.93
N ALA A 52 -16.37 -7.86 18.23
CA ALA A 52 -15.21 -7.19 18.78
C ALA A 52 -14.60 -6.18 17.78
N PRO A 53 -15.30 -5.07 17.47
CA PRO A 53 -14.94 -4.17 16.36
C PRO A 53 -13.58 -3.47 16.54
N ASN A 54 -13.15 -3.32 17.79
CA ASN A 54 -11.89 -2.64 18.14
C ASN A 54 -10.73 -3.60 18.43
N ALA A 55 -10.93 -4.93 18.31
CA ALA A 55 -9.88 -5.90 18.58
C ALA A 55 -8.80 -5.85 17.48
N PRO A 56 -7.52 -5.55 17.80
CA PRO A 56 -6.49 -5.42 16.79
C PRO A 56 -6.25 -6.68 15.96
N GLU A 57 -6.29 -7.85 16.60
CA GLU A 57 -6.14 -9.15 15.91
C GLU A 57 -7.23 -9.39 14.87
N VAL A 58 -8.49 -9.07 15.21
CA VAL A 58 -9.63 -9.25 14.31
C VAL A 58 -9.47 -8.36 13.07
N ASN A 59 -9.16 -7.09 13.27
CA ASN A 59 -8.96 -6.15 12.17
C ASN A 59 -7.71 -6.52 11.33
N TYR A 60 -6.64 -7.01 11.95
CA TYR A 60 -5.45 -7.49 11.24
C TYR A 60 -5.78 -8.68 10.34
N ASN A 61 -6.45 -9.71 10.87
CA ASN A 61 -6.82 -10.90 10.13
C ASN A 61 -7.83 -10.61 9.02
N LEU A 62 -8.79 -9.71 9.27
CA LEU A 62 -9.72 -9.24 8.25
C LEU A 62 -8.98 -8.50 7.12
N GLY A 63 -8.02 -7.64 7.47
CA GLY A 63 -7.14 -6.98 6.50
C GLY A 63 -6.36 -7.98 5.65
N ASP A 64 -5.80 -9.03 6.26
CA ASP A 64 -5.11 -10.12 5.53
C ASP A 64 -6.03 -10.82 4.54
N ALA A 65 -7.27 -11.14 4.92
CA ALA A 65 -8.25 -11.74 4.01
C ALA A 65 -8.61 -10.80 2.85
N LEU A 66 -8.89 -9.52 3.12
CA LEU A 66 -9.20 -8.51 2.11
C LEU A 66 -8.04 -8.29 1.13
N TYR A 67 -6.80 -8.23 1.62
CA TYR A 67 -5.61 -8.13 0.78
C TYR A 67 -5.50 -9.32 -0.19
N LYS A 68 -5.79 -10.53 0.29
CA LYS A 68 -5.80 -11.74 -0.55
C LYS A 68 -6.93 -11.76 -1.57
N LEU A 69 -8.05 -11.11 -1.27
CA LEU A 69 -9.18 -10.92 -2.18
C LEU A 69 -8.97 -9.78 -3.18
N GLY A 70 -7.92 -8.98 -3.02
CA GLY A 70 -7.61 -7.85 -3.90
C GLY A 70 -8.30 -6.54 -3.53
N ASP A 71 -9.07 -6.50 -2.44
CA ASP A 71 -9.70 -5.29 -1.93
C ASP A 71 -8.70 -4.52 -1.05
N TYR A 72 -7.79 -3.82 -1.71
CA TYR A 72 -6.67 -3.14 -1.05
C TYR A 72 -7.10 -1.92 -0.25
N GLU A 73 -8.14 -1.21 -0.70
CA GLU A 73 -8.71 -0.07 0.02
C GLU A 73 -9.30 -0.50 1.37
N GLN A 74 -10.12 -1.55 1.39
CA GLN A 74 -10.67 -2.05 2.66
C GLN A 74 -9.58 -2.70 3.50
N ALA A 75 -8.64 -3.45 2.91
CA ALA A 75 -7.52 -4.02 3.64
C ALA A 75 -6.72 -2.93 4.38
N LEU A 76 -6.40 -1.83 3.70
CA LEU A 76 -5.69 -0.69 4.29
C LEU A 76 -6.47 -0.08 5.47
N ASN A 77 -7.80 0.05 5.34
CA ASN A 77 -8.65 0.54 6.42
C ASN A 77 -8.61 -0.38 7.65
N GLU A 78 -8.71 -1.69 7.44
CA GLU A 78 -8.68 -2.68 8.53
C GLU A 78 -7.29 -2.75 9.20
N TYR A 79 -6.21 -2.70 8.43
CA TYR A 79 -4.86 -2.60 8.99
C TYR A 79 -4.66 -1.31 9.82
N ASN A 80 -5.19 -0.17 9.38
CA ASN A 80 -5.15 1.06 10.15
C ASN A 80 -5.90 0.94 11.48
N LYS A 81 -7.06 0.24 11.50
CA LYS A 81 -7.76 -0.07 12.76
C LYS A 81 -6.93 -0.99 13.66
N ALA A 82 -6.19 -1.94 13.08
CA ALA A 82 -5.32 -2.86 13.82
C ALA A 82 -4.13 -2.17 14.49
N LEU A 83 -3.71 -0.97 14.03
CA LEU A 83 -2.62 -0.19 14.66
C LEU A 83 -2.91 0.25 16.11
N ARG A 84 -4.13 0.04 16.61
CA ARG A 84 -4.50 0.18 18.03
C ARG A 84 -3.75 -0.81 18.95
N THR A 85 -3.11 -1.84 18.40
CA THR A 85 -2.26 -2.74 19.18
C THR A 85 -1.13 -1.98 19.89
N LYS A 86 -0.84 -2.41 21.12
CA LYS A 86 0.31 -1.95 21.91
C LYS A 86 1.55 -2.83 21.70
N ASP A 87 1.38 -4.03 21.13
CA ASP A 87 2.48 -4.94 20.86
C ASP A 87 3.30 -4.47 19.66
N LYS A 88 4.57 -4.13 19.90
CA LYS A 88 5.48 -3.61 18.87
C LYS A 88 5.73 -4.61 17.75
N LYS A 89 5.79 -5.91 18.06
CA LYS A 89 6.02 -6.96 17.06
C LYS A 89 4.85 -7.05 16.08
N THR A 90 3.62 -7.07 16.59
CA THR A 90 2.40 -7.03 15.78
C THR A 90 2.29 -5.72 15.01
N LYS A 91 2.62 -4.59 15.64
CA LYS A 91 2.61 -3.28 14.99
C LYS A 91 3.58 -3.20 13.81
N SER A 92 4.75 -3.80 13.94
CA SER A 92 5.73 -3.92 12.83
C SER A 92 5.12 -4.69 11.64
N LYS A 93 4.51 -5.85 11.88
CA LYS A 93 3.83 -6.64 10.84
C LYS A 93 2.69 -5.88 10.17
N ILE A 94 1.89 -5.14 10.94
CA ILE A 94 0.82 -4.30 10.40
C ILE A 94 1.40 -3.25 9.45
N TYR A 95 2.47 -2.54 9.83
CA TYR A 95 3.09 -1.55 8.94
C TYR A 95 3.69 -2.17 7.68
N TYR A 96 4.26 -3.37 7.78
CA TYR A 96 4.72 -4.13 6.62
C TYR A 96 3.55 -4.44 5.65
N ASN A 97 2.42 -4.93 6.17
CA ASN A 97 1.24 -5.22 5.35
C ASN A 97 0.60 -3.95 4.78
N ILE A 98 0.62 -2.83 5.51
CA ILE A 98 0.24 -1.50 4.96
C ILE A 98 1.15 -1.13 3.79
N GLY A 99 2.46 -1.32 3.92
CA GLY A 99 3.42 -1.09 2.84
C GLY A 99 3.10 -1.92 1.60
N ASN A 100 2.86 -3.22 1.77
CA ASN A 100 2.45 -4.12 0.68
C ASN A 100 1.14 -3.66 0.02
N THR A 101 0.14 -3.30 0.84
CA THR A 101 -1.17 -2.87 0.36
C THR A 101 -1.06 -1.59 -0.48
N LEU A 102 -0.33 -0.59 0.01
CA LEU A 102 -0.08 0.66 -0.69
C LEU A 102 0.71 0.44 -1.99
N TYR A 103 1.66 -0.49 -2.00
CA TYR A 103 2.37 -0.87 -3.21
C TYR A 103 1.42 -1.46 -4.26
N ARG A 104 0.50 -2.36 -3.87
CA ARG A 104 -0.53 -2.90 -4.78
C ARG A 104 -1.47 -1.83 -5.32
N MET A 105 -1.71 -0.77 -4.56
CA MET A 105 -2.45 0.43 -4.98
C MET A 105 -1.61 1.43 -5.80
N GLN A 106 -0.38 1.08 -6.20
CA GLN A 106 0.57 1.94 -6.91
C GLN A 106 0.98 3.23 -6.14
N LYS A 107 0.77 3.26 -4.82
CA LYS A 107 1.15 4.36 -3.93
C LYS A 107 2.56 4.11 -3.38
N GLN A 108 3.56 4.18 -4.28
CA GLN A 108 4.94 3.75 -3.99
C GLN A 108 5.59 4.55 -2.85
N ASP A 109 5.34 5.86 -2.78
CA ASP A 109 5.95 6.71 -1.77
C ASP A 109 5.41 6.41 -0.37
N GLU A 110 4.11 6.17 -0.25
CA GLU A 110 3.47 5.77 1.00
C GLU A 110 3.85 4.33 1.39
N ALA A 111 4.02 3.43 0.42
CA ALA A 111 4.51 2.07 0.66
C ALA A 111 5.91 2.07 1.29
N ILE A 112 6.82 2.91 0.77
CA ILE A 112 8.15 3.14 1.35
C ILE A 112 8.06 3.57 2.82
N GLN A 113 7.12 4.47 3.16
CA GLN A 113 6.92 4.88 4.56
C GLN A 113 6.40 3.73 5.44
N GLY A 114 5.51 2.89 4.90
CA GLY A 114 5.03 1.68 5.57
C GLY A 114 6.18 0.74 5.95
N TYR A 115 7.06 0.42 4.99
CA TYR A 115 8.21 -0.45 5.25
C TYR A 115 9.22 0.16 6.21
N LYS A 116 9.48 1.48 6.11
CA LYS A 116 10.36 2.18 7.07
C LYS A 116 9.84 2.07 8.50
N LYS A 117 8.55 2.32 8.73
CA LYS A 117 7.91 2.16 10.05
C LYS A 117 7.96 0.71 10.56
N ALA A 118 7.82 -0.27 9.66
CA ALA A 118 7.98 -1.68 10.03
C ALA A 118 9.41 -1.96 10.53
N LEU A 119 10.43 -1.46 9.82
CA LEU A 119 11.86 -1.62 10.14
C LEU A 119 12.32 -0.83 11.36
N GLU A 120 11.69 0.30 11.67
CA GLU A 120 11.93 1.02 12.93
C GLU A 120 11.53 0.18 14.14
N LEU A 121 10.44 -0.59 14.03
CA LEU A 121 9.94 -1.46 15.09
C LEU A 121 10.61 -2.84 15.10
N ASN A 122 11.00 -3.36 13.93
CA ASN A 122 11.72 -4.60 13.76
C ASN A 122 12.84 -4.46 12.70
N PRO A 123 14.05 -4.04 13.10
CA PRO A 123 15.16 -3.87 12.15
C PRO A 123 15.66 -5.17 11.50
N LYS A 124 15.18 -6.34 11.95
CA LYS A 124 15.55 -7.66 11.43
C LYS A 124 14.54 -8.24 10.44
N ASP A 125 13.53 -7.46 10.06
CA ASP A 125 12.55 -7.88 9.06
C ASP A 125 13.18 -7.82 7.65
N GLU A 126 13.67 -8.96 7.16
CA GLU A 126 14.36 -9.04 5.87
C GLU A 126 13.40 -8.82 4.68
N ASP A 127 12.13 -9.20 4.81
CA ASP A 127 11.12 -8.97 3.78
C ASP A 127 10.82 -7.46 3.63
N ALA A 128 10.72 -6.74 4.75
CA ALA A 128 10.53 -5.30 4.73
C ALA A 128 11.75 -4.57 4.14
N LYS A 129 12.98 -5.01 4.43
CA LYS A 129 14.20 -4.47 3.80
C LYS A 129 14.20 -4.69 2.31
N TYR A 130 13.88 -5.92 1.89
CA TYR A 130 13.84 -6.29 0.48
C TYR A 130 12.84 -5.43 -0.30
N ASN A 131 11.61 -5.31 0.20
CA ASN A 131 10.58 -4.52 -0.47
C ASN A 131 10.92 -3.03 -0.51
N LEU A 132 11.47 -2.47 0.59
CA LEU A 132 11.93 -1.08 0.61
C LEU A 132 13.02 -0.83 -0.43
N GLN A 133 14.01 -1.72 -0.50
CA GLN A 133 15.11 -1.64 -1.45
C GLN A 133 14.62 -1.72 -2.89
N TYR A 134 13.72 -2.66 -3.19
CA TYR A 134 13.10 -2.82 -4.49
C TYR A 134 12.44 -1.51 -4.95
N LEU A 135 11.61 -0.89 -4.10
CA LEU A 135 10.91 0.36 -4.45
C LEU A 135 11.84 1.55 -4.64
N ILE A 136 12.88 1.68 -3.81
CA ILE A 136 13.86 2.77 -3.96
C ILE A 136 14.60 2.63 -5.30
N GLN A 137 14.97 1.41 -5.67
CA GLN A 137 15.66 1.13 -6.91
C GLN A 137 14.75 1.38 -8.12
N GLU A 138 13.48 0.98 -8.04
CA GLU A 138 12.48 1.24 -9.07
C GLU A 138 12.28 2.76 -9.30
N LYS A 139 12.09 3.53 -8.21
CA LYS A 139 11.97 4.99 -8.26
C LYS A 139 13.19 5.67 -8.88
N LYS A 140 14.40 5.16 -8.58
CA LYS A 140 15.64 5.67 -9.18
C LYS A 140 15.68 5.45 -10.69
N GLN A 141 15.25 4.29 -11.17
CA GLN A 141 15.20 3.98 -12.61
C GLN A 141 14.17 4.86 -13.34
N GLN A 142 12.98 5.03 -12.77
CA GLN A 142 11.95 5.92 -13.32
C GLN A 142 12.47 7.36 -13.47
N ASN A 143 13.16 7.88 -12.44
CA ASN A 143 13.75 9.21 -12.48
C ASN A 143 14.86 9.37 -13.53
N GLN A 144 15.63 8.31 -13.81
CA GLN A 144 16.67 8.31 -14.85
C GLN A 144 16.06 8.26 -16.26
N GLN A 145 15.02 7.46 -16.47
CA GLN A 145 14.29 7.42 -17.75
C GLN A 145 13.60 8.77 -18.05
N GLY A 146 13.06 9.44 -17.03
CA GLY A 146 12.48 10.78 -17.17
C GLY A 146 13.51 11.87 -17.55
N LYS A 147 14.78 11.72 -17.15
CA LYS A 147 15.88 12.61 -17.57
C LYS A 147 16.36 12.32 -18.99
N ASN A 148 16.57 11.06 -19.33
CA ASN A 148 16.97 10.66 -20.68
C ASN A 148 15.92 11.05 -21.74
N ASN A 149 14.63 11.06 -21.40
CA ASN A 149 13.56 11.53 -22.29
C ASN A 149 13.48 13.06 -22.43
N LYS A 150 14.03 13.84 -21.48
CA LYS A 150 14.16 15.30 -21.62
C LYS A 150 15.37 15.66 -22.46
N ASP A 151 16.52 15.03 -22.20
CA ASP A 151 17.76 15.23 -22.98
C ASP A 151 17.65 14.75 -24.44
N GLY A 152 16.72 13.82 -24.73
CA GLY A 152 16.39 13.37 -26.09
C GLY A 152 15.40 14.27 -26.85
N LYS A 153 14.71 15.18 -26.16
CA LYS A 153 13.79 16.16 -26.78
C LYS A 153 14.55 17.43 -27.18
N ASP A 154 15.51 17.86 -26.35
CA ASP A 154 16.37 19.01 -26.65
C ASP A 154 17.40 18.72 -27.76
N LYS A 155 17.61 17.45 -28.14
CA LYS A 155 18.44 17.03 -29.28
C LYS A 155 17.68 16.87 -30.60
N LYS A 156 16.35 17.07 -30.63
CA LYS A 156 15.55 16.99 -31.87
C LYS A 156 15.28 18.35 -32.52
N ASP A 157 15.57 19.46 -31.85
CA ASP A 157 15.32 20.81 -32.39
C ASP A 157 16.53 21.42 -33.13
N ASP A 158 17.66 20.69 -33.23
CA ASP A 158 18.89 21.19 -33.89
C ASP A 158 19.29 20.39 -35.16
N LYS A 159 18.35 19.67 -35.77
CA LYS A 159 18.55 19.00 -37.08
C LYS A 159 17.41 19.28 -38.05
N GLN A 160 17.10 20.56 -38.23
CA GLN A 160 16.20 21.00 -39.29
C GLN A 160 16.80 22.18 -40.06
N LYS A 161 18.00 22.00 -40.58
CA LYS A 161 18.47 22.68 -41.80
C LYS A 161 19.24 21.67 -42.66
N ASP A 162 18.98 21.74 -43.96
CA ASP A 162 19.56 20.97 -45.06
C ASP A 162 19.11 19.51 -45.24
N LYS A 163 17.91 19.35 -45.84
CA LYS A 163 17.66 18.29 -46.82
C LYS A 163 16.72 18.78 -47.93
N ASP A 164 17.18 19.74 -48.72
CA ASP A 164 16.74 19.88 -50.11
C ASP A 164 17.65 19.01 -51.00
N ALA A 165 17.18 17.82 -51.35
CA ALA A 165 17.32 17.22 -52.69
C ALA A 165 16.94 15.73 -52.71
N LYS A 166 16.02 15.43 -53.64
CA LYS A 166 15.72 14.12 -54.26
C LYS A 166 14.86 13.11 -53.49
N ASP A 167 13.59 13.49 -53.37
CA ASP A 167 12.50 13.00 -54.23
C ASP A 167 12.54 11.53 -54.74
N LYS A 168 11.46 10.80 -54.38
CA LYS A 168 10.81 9.65 -55.05
C LYS A 168 11.45 8.26 -55.00
N GLN A 169 10.99 7.46 -54.03
CA GLN A 169 10.21 6.27 -54.38
C GLN A 169 9.16 5.99 -53.30
N ASP A 170 8.03 6.66 -53.46
CA ASP A 170 6.81 6.46 -52.70
C ASP A 170 5.97 5.38 -53.40
N LYS A 171 5.58 4.36 -52.65
CA LYS A 171 4.44 3.42 -52.82
C LYS A 171 4.80 1.98 -52.44
N GLN A 172 4.79 1.73 -51.14
CA GLN A 172 4.20 0.52 -50.57
C GLN A 172 3.97 0.75 -49.08
N ASN A 173 3.03 1.65 -48.80
CA ASN A 173 2.53 1.89 -47.46
C ASN A 173 1.00 1.89 -47.56
N LYS A 174 0.37 0.87 -46.98
CA LYS A 174 -1.03 0.81 -46.46
C LYS A 174 -1.47 -0.65 -46.38
N GLU A 175 -0.99 -1.37 -45.37
CA GLU A 175 -1.68 -2.57 -44.85
C GLU A 175 -1.14 -3.11 -43.50
N LYS A 176 -0.15 -2.48 -42.87
CA LYS A 176 0.42 -2.94 -41.59
C LYS A 176 0.00 -2.15 -40.33
N GLU A 177 -1.00 -1.29 -40.42
CA GLU A 177 -1.37 -0.38 -39.32
C GLU A 177 -2.74 -0.63 -38.68
N GLN A 178 -3.34 -1.82 -38.87
CA GLN A 178 -4.67 -2.14 -38.30
C GLN A 178 -4.83 -3.50 -37.61
N LYS A 179 -3.74 -4.15 -37.15
CA LYS A 179 -3.85 -5.37 -36.30
C LYS A 179 -3.19 -5.30 -34.92
N ASP A 180 -2.71 -4.14 -34.48
CA ASP A 180 -2.10 -3.95 -33.15
C ASP A 180 -3.03 -3.25 -32.12
N LYS A 181 -4.35 -3.43 -32.22
CA LYS A 181 -5.31 -2.90 -31.23
C LYS A 181 -6.16 -3.95 -30.50
N GLN A 182 -5.79 -5.24 -30.54
CA GLN A 182 -6.55 -6.29 -29.83
C GLN A 182 -5.73 -7.28 -29.00
N ALA A 183 -4.50 -6.92 -28.61
CA ALA A 183 -3.65 -7.76 -27.77
C ALA A 183 -3.15 -7.07 -26.48
N GLN A 184 -3.93 -6.16 -25.90
CA GLN A 184 -3.49 -5.41 -24.70
C GLN A 184 -4.18 -5.73 -23.36
N ASP A 185 -5.12 -6.68 -23.29
CA ASP A 185 -5.84 -6.97 -22.03
C ASP A 185 -5.77 -8.41 -21.50
N LYS A 186 -4.84 -9.25 -21.97
CA LYS A 186 -4.70 -10.63 -21.45
C LYS A 186 -3.28 -11.09 -21.08
N GLN A 187 -2.32 -10.17 -20.91
CA GLN A 187 -0.95 -10.53 -20.53
C GLN A 187 -0.38 -9.70 -19.36
N LYS A 188 -1.22 -9.19 -18.45
CA LYS A 188 -0.76 -8.46 -17.26
C LYS A 188 -0.89 -9.22 -15.93
N GLU A 189 -1.49 -10.40 -15.88
CA GLU A 189 -1.67 -11.12 -14.59
C GLU A 189 -0.73 -12.32 -14.38
N ASP A 190 -0.19 -12.95 -15.42
CA ASP A 190 0.56 -14.22 -15.25
C ASP A 190 2.10 -14.09 -15.28
N GLN A 191 2.68 -12.89 -15.38
CA GLN A 191 4.15 -12.71 -15.41
C GLN A 191 4.78 -12.27 -14.07
N GLN A 192 4.02 -12.19 -12.98
CA GLN A 192 4.56 -11.81 -11.66
C GLN A 192 5.07 -13.00 -10.82
N GLY A 193 4.91 -14.24 -11.28
CA GLY A 193 5.30 -15.45 -10.54
C GLY A 193 6.73 -15.95 -10.77
N GLU A 194 7.30 -15.83 -11.98
CA GLU A 194 8.43 -16.68 -12.39
C GLU A 194 9.76 -15.96 -12.69
N LYS A 195 9.89 -14.64 -12.44
CA LYS A 195 11.16 -13.89 -12.65
C LYS A 195 11.97 -13.59 -11.39
N ASN A 196 11.69 -14.27 -10.26
CA ASN A 196 12.30 -13.92 -8.97
C ASN A 196 13.55 -14.72 -8.56
N GLU A 197 14.07 -15.62 -9.41
CA GLU A 197 15.24 -16.44 -9.03
C GLU A 197 16.57 -16.08 -9.70
N GLU A 198 16.61 -15.30 -10.78
CA GLU A 198 17.90 -14.97 -11.42
C GLU A 198 18.20 -13.47 -11.51
N LYS A 199 19.31 -13.11 -10.85
CA LYS A 199 20.00 -11.80 -10.77
C LYS A 199 19.39 -10.75 -9.85
N LYS A 200 19.36 -11.05 -8.55
CA LYS A 200 19.37 -10.00 -7.54
C LYS A 200 20.80 -9.45 -7.36
N LYS A 201 21.14 -8.38 -8.09
CA LYS A 201 22.28 -7.51 -7.74
C LYS A 201 21.78 -6.50 -6.71
N TYR A 202 21.94 -6.86 -5.44
CA TYR A 202 21.49 -6.07 -4.29
C TYR A 202 22.40 -4.85 -4.06
N MET A 203 21.83 -3.75 -3.54
CA MET A 203 22.58 -2.86 -2.65
C MET A 203 22.87 -3.62 -1.34
N SER A 204 24.03 -3.37 -0.74
CA SER A 204 24.44 -4.12 0.44
C SER A 204 23.57 -3.75 1.65
N LYS A 205 23.62 -4.57 2.70
CA LYS A 205 22.88 -4.33 3.95
C LYS A 205 23.17 -2.92 4.50
N GLU A 206 24.41 -2.47 4.32
CA GLU A 206 24.89 -1.15 4.73
C GLU A 206 24.17 -0.01 4.01
N ASP A 207 23.83 -0.17 2.72
CA ASP A 207 23.10 0.86 1.96
C ASP A 207 21.66 1.01 2.45
N VAL A 208 21.00 -0.10 2.81
CA VAL A 208 19.66 -0.09 3.40
C VAL A 208 19.69 0.58 4.78
N ASP A 209 20.66 0.21 5.61
CA ASP A 209 20.85 0.81 6.94
C ASP A 209 21.14 2.32 6.83
N ARG A 210 21.95 2.74 5.86
CA ARG A 210 22.22 4.16 5.57
C ARG A 210 20.95 4.91 5.16
N LEU A 211 20.13 4.34 4.29
CA LEU A 211 18.85 4.95 3.87
C LEU A 211 17.88 5.09 5.06
N LEU A 212 17.85 4.10 5.96
CA LEU A 212 17.05 4.16 7.17
C LEU A 212 17.54 5.28 8.10
N GLN A 213 18.86 5.43 8.26
CA GLN A 213 19.46 6.49 9.07
C GLN A 213 19.13 7.88 8.50
N MET A 214 19.29 8.06 7.18
CA MET A 214 18.91 9.31 6.51
C MET A 214 17.43 9.65 6.71
N SER A 215 16.54 8.65 6.67
CA SER A 215 15.11 8.88 6.91
C SER A 215 14.83 9.38 8.33
N LYS A 216 15.45 8.77 9.34
CA LYS A 216 15.32 9.18 10.74
C LYS A 216 15.81 10.61 10.95
N GLU A 217 16.87 11.00 10.24
CA GLU A 217 17.44 12.35 10.31
C GLU A 217 16.53 13.39 9.66
N GLN A 218 15.97 13.08 8.48
CA GLN A 218 14.96 13.92 7.83
C GLN A 218 13.72 14.13 8.70
N GLU A 219 13.21 13.09 9.36
CA GLU A 219 12.08 13.22 10.28
C GLU A 219 12.43 14.09 11.48
N LYS A 220 13.62 13.90 12.07
CA LYS A 220 14.11 14.70 13.19
C LYS A 220 14.23 16.18 12.81
N ASP A 221 14.73 16.48 11.62
CA ASP A 221 14.88 17.85 11.14
C ASP A 221 13.54 18.49 10.77
N ALA A 222 12.61 17.72 10.20
CA ALA A 222 11.23 18.17 10.01
C ALA A 222 10.56 18.48 11.35
N LEU A 223 10.81 17.67 12.39
CA LEU A 223 10.28 17.87 13.74
C LEU A 223 10.87 19.13 14.39
N LYS A 224 12.20 19.33 14.29
CA LYS A 224 12.88 20.55 14.75
C LYS A 224 12.33 21.79 14.06
N LYS A 225 12.13 21.74 12.74
CA LYS A 225 11.56 22.85 11.97
C LYS A 225 10.15 23.19 12.47
N LYS A 226 9.30 22.17 12.68
CA LYS A 226 7.95 22.35 13.25
C LYS A 226 7.99 22.95 14.65
N MET A 227 8.88 22.48 15.53
CA MET A 227 9.05 23.05 16.88
C MET A 227 9.50 24.51 16.84
N LYS A 228 10.42 24.87 15.94
CA LYS A 228 10.88 26.25 15.77
C LYS A 228 9.77 27.19 15.30
N THR A 229 8.88 26.72 14.42
CA THR A 229 7.71 27.49 13.95
C THR A 229 6.55 27.53 14.94
N ALA A 230 6.50 26.61 15.90
CA ALA A 230 5.41 26.52 16.89
C ALA A 230 5.73 27.26 18.21
N MET A 231 6.96 27.76 18.41
CA MET A 231 7.27 28.65 19.52
C MET A 231 6.71 30.04 19.22
N PRO A 232 5.75 30.58 20.00
CA PRO A 232 5.38 31.98 19.88
C PRO A 232 6.62 32.81 20.19
N GLN A 233 6.96 33.77 19.32
CA GLN A 233 7.96 34.76 19.66
C GLN A 233 7.43 35.52 20.88
N LEU A 234 8.01 35.26 22.05
CA LEU A 234 7.75 36.08 23.23
C LEU A 234 8.02 37.53 22.83
N PRO A 235 7.09 38.47 23.07
CA PRO A 235 7.33 39.86 22.77
C PRO A 235 8.61 40.26 23.48
N LYS A 236 9.54 40.88 22.74
CA LYS A 236 10.69 41.54 23.36
C LYS A 236 10.13 42.54 24.36
N VAL A 237 10.31 42.27 25.64
CA VAL A 237 10.12 43.27 26.68
C VAL A 237 11.29 44.23 26.50
N GLU A 238 11.11 45.25 25.67
CA GLU A 238 11.93 46.45 25.71
C GLU A 238 11.63 47.10 27.07
N GLN A 239 12.55 46.94 28.02
CA GLN A 239 12.55 47.73 29.24
C GLN A 239 13.00 49.14 28.88
N ASP A 240 12.03 49.97 28.48
CA ASP A 240 12.19 51.41 28.56
C ASP A 240 11.90 51.85 30.01
N TRP A 241 12.86 52.55 30.57
CA TRP A 241 12.78 53.34 31.80
C TRP A 241 11.80 54.51 31.63
#